data_AF-A0A2P5ARP2-F1
#
_entry.id   AF-A0A2P5ARP2-F1
#
_cell.length_a   1.000
_cell.length_b   1.000
_cell.length_c   1.000
_cell.angle_alpha   90.00
_cell.angle_beta   90.00
_cell.angle_gamma   90.00
#
_symmetry.space_group_name_H-M   'P 1'
#
loop_
_entity.id
_entity.type
_entity.pdbx_description
1 polymer ?
#
loop_
_entity_poly.entity_id
_entity_poly.type
_entity_poly.pdbx_seq_one_letter_code
_entity_poly.pdbx_strand_id
1 'polypeptide(L)'
;MTELGKTGFVFNPYGGKMKEISSSETPFPHRSGNLYKIQYSVNWGEPGAESEKNYTTPFVSKNPRSAFLNYRDLDIGINSFGKDSYEEGKVYGVKYFGDNFDRLVKVKTAVDPESFFRDEQSIPTFPSKA
;
A
#
# COMPACT_ATOMS: atom_id res chain seq x y z
N MET A 1 -26.25 -1.37 19.97
CA MET A 1 -25.92 -1.56 18.53
C MET A 1 -25.31 -0.26 18.06
N THR A 2 -24.05 -0.26 17.66
CA THR A 2 -23.45 0.92 17.02
C THR A 2 -24.13 1.10 15.67
N GLU A 3 -24.67 2.28 15.41
CA GLU A 3 -25.25 2.60 14.11
C GLU A 3 -24.08 2.76 13.12
N LEU A 4 -23.96 1.84 12.17
CA LEU A 4 -23.02 2.00 11.06
C LEU A 4 -23.43 3.27 10.31
N GLY A 5 -22.50 4.23 10.17
CA GLY A 5 -22.74 5.39 9.32
C GLY A 5 -22.67 5.02 7.83
N LYS A 6 -22.39 6.00 6.98
CA LYS A 6 -22.42 5.80 5.51
C LYS A 6 -21.25 4.91 5.06
N THR A 7 -21.57 3.73 4.55
CA THR A 7 -20.66 2.92 3.72
C THR A 7 -20.57 3.52 2.32
N GLY A 8 -19.35 3.76 1.84
CA GLY A 8 -19.07 4.33 0.54
C GLY A 8 -18.20 3.41 -0.31
N PHE A 9 -18.57 3.30 -1.59
CA PHE A 9 -17.75 2.69 -2.63
C PHE A 9 -17.46 3.77 -3.67
N VAL A 10 -16.19 4.12 -3.85
CA VAL A 10 -15.79 5.15 -4.82
C VAL A 10 -14.94 4.52 -5.90
N PHE A 11 -15.42 4.60 -7.15
CA PHE A 11 -14.74 4.11 -8.33
C PHE A 11 -14.14 5.28 -9.10
N ASN A 12 -12.82 5.26 -9.27
CA ASN A 12 -12.08 6.28 -10.00
C ASN A 12 -11.55 5.68 -11.30
N PRO A 13 -12.08 6.06 -12.48
CA PRO A 13 -11.65 5.47 -13.75
C PRO A 13 -10.19 5.80 -14.05
N TYR A 14 -9.44 4.80 -14.51
CA TYR A 14 -8.08 4.93 -15.02
C TYR A 14 -8.09 4.81 -16.55
N GLY A 15 -6.97 5.16 -17.17
CA GLY A 15 -6.87 5.36 -18.62
C GLY A 15 -6.32 6.75 -18.94
N GLY A 16 -6.57 7.24 -20.15
CA GLY A 16 -6.06 8.54 -20.59
C GLY A 16 -4.57 8.71 -20.26
N LYS A 17 -4.22 9.80 -19.57
CA LYS A 17 -2.83 10.07 -19.20
C LYS A 17 -2.19 8.98 -18.33
N MET A 18 -2.97 8.29 -17.49
CA MET A 18 -2.47 7.19 -16.64
C MET A 18 -2.05 5.96 -17.45
N LYS A 19 -2.53 5.81 -18.69
CA LYS A 19 -2.10 4.73 -19.61
C LYS A 19 -0.78 5.05 -20.31
N GLU A 20 -0.47 6.35 -20.50
CA GLU A 20 0.72 6.81 -21.21
C GLU A 20 1.98 6.81 -20.35
N ILE A 21 1.82 7.07 -19.05
CA ILE A 21 2.95 7.15 -18.10
C ILE A 21 3.44 5.74 -17.78
N SER A 22 4.76 5.51 -17.89
CA SER A 22 5.36 4.23 -17.50
C SER A 22 5.13 3.93 -16.01
N SER A 23 4.88 2.66 -15.68
CA SER A 23 4.75 2.22 -14.27
C SER A 23 5.98 2.53 -13.43
N SER A 24 7.16 2.64 -14.05
CA SER A 24 8.44 2.91 -13.38
C SER A 24 8.89 4.38 -13.41
N GLU A 25 8.13 5.26 -14.05
CA GLU A 25 8.45 6.69 -14.15
C GLU A 25 8.46 7.38 -12.78
N THR A 26 7.58 6.93 -11.88
CA THR A 26 7.43 7.43 -10.52
C THR A 26 7.26 6.26 -9.54
N PRO A 27 7.39 6.46 -8.22
CA PRO A 27 7.12 5.40 -7.24
C PRO A 27 5.73 4.76 -7.38
N PHE A 28 4.72 5.54 -7.80
CA PHE A 28 3.35 5.07 -7.98
C PHE A 28 3.20 4.21 -9.26
N PRO A 29 2.95 2.89 -9.14
CA PRO A 29 3.08 1.95 -10.25
C PRO A 29 1.78 1.69 -11.02
N HIS A 30 0.62 2.06 -10.45
CA HIS A 30 -0.69 1.65 -10.96
C HIS A 30 -1.07 2.48 -12.19
N ARG A 31 -0.54 2.09 -13.36
CA ARG A 31 -0.67 2.79 -14.64
C ARG A 31 -1.47 1.95 -15.63
N SER A 32 -0.97 1.79 -16.87
CA SER A 32 -1.55 0.94 -17.90
C SER A 32 -1.93 -0.46 -17.38
N GLY A 33 -3.07 -0.99 -17.85
CA GLY A 33 -3.63 -2.27 -17.40
C GLY A 33 -4.65 -2.15 -16.25
N ASN A 34 -4.66 -1.04 -15.49
CA ASN A 34 -5.67 -0.78 -14.46
C ASN A 34 -6.89 -0.08 -15.07
N LEU A 35 -8.10 -0.63 -14.89
CA LEU A 35 -9.34 -0.04 -15.39
C LEU A 35 -9.85 1.11 -14.50
N TYR A 36 -9.77 0.92 -13.19
CA TYR A 36 -10.16 1.90 -12.18
C TYR A 36 -9.51 1.56 -10.83
N LYS A 37 -9.43 2.55 -9.95
CA LYS A 37 -9.16 2.36 -8.52
C LYS A 37 -10.47 2.36 -7.76
N ILE A 38 -10.65 1.45 -6.80
CA ILE A 38 -11.79 1.43 -5.90
C ILE A 38 -11.35 1.72 -4.45
N GLN A 39 -12.10 2.58 -3.76
CA GLN A 39 -11.97 2.82 -2.32
C GLN A 39 -13.24 2.35 -1.62
N TYR A 40 -13.06 1.65 -0.51
CA TYR A 40 -14.10 1.30 0.43
C TYR A 40 -13.89 2.14 1.69
N SER A 41 -14.95 2.76 2.19
CA SER A 41 -14.89 3.53 3.42
C SER A 41 -16.16 3.33 4.22
N VAL A 42 -16.02 3.19 5.53
CA VAL A 42 -17.15 3.19 6.47
C VAL A 42 -16.84 4.28 7.48
N ASN A 43 -17.79 5.18 7.70
CA ASN A 43 -17.70 6.19 8.75
C ASN A 43 -18.77 5.87 9.80
N TRP A 44 -18.54 6.26 11.05
CA TRP A 44 -19.51 6.12 12.14
C TRP A 44 -19.40 7.32 13.08
N GLY A 45 -20.51 7.65 13.74
CA GLY A 45 -20.60 8.83 14.61
C GLY A 45 -20.10 8.62 16.04
N GLU A 46 -20.05 7.37 16.50
CA GLU A 46 -19.70 7.00 17.86
C GLU A 46 -18.70 5.84 17.85
N PRO A 47 -17.70 5.81 18.75
CA PRO A 47 -16.78 4.68 18.88
C PRO A 47 -17.55 3.35 18.98
N GLY A 48 -17.23 2.41 18.09
CA GLY A 48 -17.89 1.11 18.01
C GLY A 48 -16.89 -0.01 17.87
N ALA A 49 -17.36 -1.24 18.03
CA ALA A 49 -16.55 -2.42 17.76
C ALA A 49 -16.16 -2.45 16.27
N GLU A 50 -14.88 -2.66 16.01
CA GLU A 50 -14.31 -2.81 14.68
C GLU A 50 -14.95 -4.01 13.99
N SER A 51 -15.74 -3.77 12.95
CA SER A 51 -16.31 -4.85 12.14
C SER A 51 -15.46 -5.02 10.89
N GLU A 52 -14.47 -5.90 10.95
CA GLU A 52 -13.75 -6.35 9.75
C GLU A 52 -14.73 -7.08 8.83
N LYS A 53 -15.11 -6.44 7.73
CA LYS A 53 -15.92 -7.08 6.70
C LYS A 53 -15.21 -7.00 5.35
N ASN A 54 -14.56 -8.10 5.00
CA ASN A 54 -13.85 -8.30 3.74
C ASN A 54 -14.82 -8.57 2.57
N TYR A 55 -15.48 -7.52 2.08
CA TYR A 55 -16.53 -7.67 1.06
C TYR A 55 -16.04 -7.87 -0.38
N THR A 56 -14.75 -7.60 -0.69
CA THR A 56 -14.33 -7.36 -2.10
C THR A 56 -13.10 -8.13 -2.58
N THR A 57 -12.59 -9.04 -1.77
CA THR A 57 -11.35 -9.79 -2.05
C THR A 57 -11.31 -10.54 -3.40
N PRO A 58 -12.39 -11.13 -3.96
CA PRO A 58 -12.25 -11.96 -5.17
C PRO A 58 -12.21 -11.21 -6.50
N PHE A 59 -12.58 -9.91 -6.55
CA PHE A 59 -12.83 -9.19 -7.82
C PHE A 59 -11.83 -8.07 -8.13
N VAL A 60 -10.73 -7.97 -7.38
CA VAL A 60 -9.70 -6.95 -7.54
C VAL A 60 -8.39 -7.55 -8.03
N SER A 61 -7.35 -6.73 -8.23
CA SER A 61 -6.03 -7.23 -8.62
C SER A 61 -5.49 -8.27 -7.64
N LYS A 62 -4.65 -9.17 -8.14
CA LYS A 62 -4.03 -10.26 -7.38
C LYS A 62 -2.59 -10.46 -7.85
N ASN A 63 -1.75 -10.99 -6.95
CA ASN A 63 -0.34 -11.31 -7.19
C ASN A 63 0.53 -10.12 -7.66
N PRO A 64 0.69 -9.06 -6.84
CA PRO A 64 0.06 -8.82 -5.53
C PRO A 64 -1.32 -8.16 -5.63
N ARG A 65 -2.11 -8.23 -4.56
CA ARG A 65 -3.31 -7.37 -4.42
C ARG A 65 -2.85 -5.94 -4.21
N SER A 66 -3.08 -5.08 -5.20
CA SER A 66 -2.57 -3.71 -5.23
C SER A 66 -3.25 -2.83 -4.19
N ALA A 67 -2.49 -1.89 -3.63
CA ALA A 67 -2.95 -0.92 -2.64
C ALA A 67 -2.44 0.49 -3.00
N PHE A 68 -3.08 1.52 -2.45
CA PHE A 68 -2.69 2.90 -2.68
C PHE A 68 -2.17 3.54 -1.39
N LEU A 69 -0.89 3.94 -1.38
CA LEU A 69 -0.20 4.43 -0.18
C LEU A 69 -0.96 5.52 0.59
N ASN A 70 -1.62 6.45 -0.12
CA ASN A 70 -2.34 7.55 0.52
C ASN A 70 -3.65 7.12 1.21
N TYR A 71 -4.08 5.87 1.02
CA TYR A 71 -5.08 5.19 1.83
C TYR A 71 -4.37 4.09 2.62
N ARG A 72 -3.53 4.52 3.56
CA ARG A 72 -2.66 3.63 4.34
C ARG A 72 -3.52 2.63 5.11
N ASP A 73 -3.18 1.36 4.96
CA ASP A 73 -3.91 0.21 5.50
C ASP A 73 -2.89 -0.66 6.25
N LEU A 74 -2.93 -0.69 7.58
CA LEU A 74 -1.97 -1.47 8.37
C LEU A 74 -2.23 -2.99 8.27
N ASP A 75 -3.44 -3.39 7.85
CA ASP A 75 -3.86 -4.80 7.77
C ASP A 75 -3.17 -5.54 6.62
N ILE A 76 -2.59 -4.81 5.65
CA ILE A 76 -1.84 -5.43 4.55
C ILE A 76 -0.40 -5.80 4.92
N GLY A 77 0.03 -5.51 6.16
CA GLY A 77 1.32 -5.87 6.75
C GLY A 77 2.01 -4.67 7.40
N ILE A 78 2.81 -4.92 8.44
CA ILE A 78 3.63 -3.90 9.13
C ILE A 78 5.09 -4.37 9.23
N ASN A 79 5.98 -3.47 9.60
CA ASN A 79 7.41 -3.71 9.79
C ASN A 79 7.81 -3.48 11.24
N SER A 80 8.46 -4.47 11.84
CA SER A 80 9.01 -4.42 13.19
C SER A 80 10.37 -3.73 13.24
N PHE A 81 11.02 -3.55 12.08
CA PHE A 81 12.39 -3.06 11.90
C PHE A 81 13.45 -3.90 12.64
N GLY A 82 13.17 -5.19 12.80
CA GLY A 82 14.13 -6.20 13.26
C GLY A 82 15.01 -6.77 12.14
N LYS A 83 15.53 -7.98 12.35
CA LYS A 83 16.41 -8.69 11.39
C LYS A 83 15.75 -8.93 10.03
N ASP A 84 14.43 -9.13 10.03
CA ASP A 84 13.64 -9.45 8.84
C ASP A 84 12.96 -8.20 8.23
N SER A 85 13.41 -7.00 8.58
CA SER A 85 12.76 -5.73 8.17
C SER A 85 12.57 -5.60 6.66
N TYR A 86 13.51 -6.10 5.85
CA TYR A 86 13.37 -6.09 4.40
C TYR A 86 12.21 -6.99 3.93
N GLU A 87 12.12 -8.21 4.45
CA GLU A 87 11.10 -9.19 4.06
C GLU A 87 9.72 -8.79 4.57
N GLU A 88 9.61 -8.30 5.81
CA GLU A 88 8.38 -7.71 6.34
C GLU A 88 7.92 -6.51 5.51
N GLY A 89 8.87 -5.61 5.20
CA GLY A 89 8.61 -4.43 4.38
C GLY A 89 8.14 -4.76 2.97
N LYS A 90 8.66 -5.85 2.39
CA LYS A 90 8.29 -6.31 1.06
C LYS A 90 6.83 -6.75 0.97
N VAL A 91 6.26 -7.32 2.03
CA VAL A 91 4.86 -7.82 2.06
C VAL A 91 3.85 -6.74 1.68
N TYR A 92 3.96 -5.53 2.25
CA TYR A 92 3.11 -4.39 1.89
C TYR A 92 3.73 -3.52 0.79
N GLY A 93 5.06 -3.45 0.72
CA GLY A 93 5.79 -2.60 -0.22
C GLY A 93 5.46 -2.91 -1.67
N VAL A 94 5.42 -4.19 -2.05
CA VAL A 94 5.04 -4.58 -3.43
C VAL A 94 3.57 -4.32 -3.75
N LYS A 95 2.69 -4.27 -2.72
CA LYS A 95 1.28 -3.92 -2.92
C LYS A 95 1.12 -2.42 -3.25
N TYR A 96 1.89 -1.56 -2.60
CA TYR A 96 1.87 -0.11 -2.84
C TYR A 96 2.67 0.30 -4.08
N PHE A 97 3.84 -0.29 -4.29
CA PHE A 97 4.84 0.21 -5.25
C PHE A 97 5.14 -0.76 -6.41
N GLY A 98 4.58 -1.97 -6.40
CA GLY A 98 4.83 -2.97 -7.45
C GLY A 98 6.32 -3.22 -7.63
N ASP A 99 6.77 -3.27 -8.89
CA ASP A 99 8.18 -3.49 -9.26
C ASP A 99 9.10 -2.32 -8.85
N ASN A 100 8.54 -1.17 -8.45
CA ASN A 100 9.34 -0.03 -8.00
C ASN A 100 9.86 -0.17 -6.57
N PHE A 101 9.38 -1.15 -5.80
CA PHE A 101 9.77 -1.32 -4.39
C PHE A 101 11.30 -1.45 -4.22
N ASP A 102 11.95 -2.29 -5.02
CA ASP A 102 13.41 -2.51 -4.90
C ASP A 102 14.21 -1.24 -5.19
N ARG A 103 13.72 -0.40 -6.12
CA ARG A 103 14.34 0.91 -6.40
C ARG A 103 14.18 1.86 -5.22
N LEU A 104 13.05 1.83 -4.52
CA LEU A 104 12.83 2.64 -3.32
C LEU A 104 13.71 2.20 -2.15
N VAL A 105 13.87 0.89 -1.93
CA VAL A 105 14.80 0.35 -0.92
C VAL A 105 16.24 0.79 -1.19
N LYS A 106 16.68 0.77 -2.47
CA LYS A 106 18.00 1.30 -2.87
C LYS A 106 18.18 2.76 -2.47
N VAL A 107 17.19 3.60 -2.78
CA VAL A 107 17.24 5.04 -2.42
C VAL A 107 17.25 5.21 -0.91
N LYS A 108 16.34 4.56 -0.18
CA LYS A 108 16.25 4.61 1.29
C LYS A 108 17.58 4.22 1.94
N THR A 109 18.19 3.13 1.50
CA THR A 109 19.49 2.65 2.01
C THR A 109 20.61 3.67 1.79
N ALA A 110 20.59 4.39 0.67
CA ALA A 110 21.62 5.38 0.36
C ALA A 110 21.46 6.70 1.14
N VAL A 111 20.22 7.15 1.34
CA VAL A 111 19.94 8.48 1.93
C VAL A 111 19.66 8.45 3.42
N ASP A 112 19.25 7.30 3.96
CA ASP A 112 18.94 7.09 5.38
C ASP A 112 19.32 5.66 5.80
N PRO A 113 20.63 5.35 5.85
CA PRO A 113 21.14 4.00 6.11
C PRO A 113 20.83 3.49 7.53
N GLU A 114 20.67 4.38 8.50
CA GLU A 114 20.30 4.04 9.88
C GLU A 114 18.78 3.87 10.05
N SER A 115 18.01 4.14 8.98
CA SER A 115 16.55 4.10 8.97
C SER A 115 15.94 4.97 10.07
N PHE A 116 16.47 6.18 10.24
CA PHE A 116 15.98 7.14 11.23
C PHE A 116 14.55 7.59 10.92
N PHE A 117 14.24 7.86 9.65
CA PHE A 117 12.91 8.26 9.21
C PHE A 117 12.05 7.04 8.92
N ARG A 118 11.33 6.53 9.93
CA ARG A 118 10.47 5.35 9.80
C ARG A 118 9.16 5.44 10.59
N ASP A 119 8.16 4.77 10.06
CA ASP A 119 6.85 4.40 10.63
C ASP A 119 6.58 2.91 10.36
N GLU A 120 5.48 2.35 10.85
CA GLU A 120 5.14 0.92 10.79
C GLU A 120 5.06 0.35 9.36
N GLN A 121 4.98 1.19 8.31
CA GLN A 121 4.99 0.76 6.91
C GLN A 121 6.01 1.52 6.05
N SER A 122 7.10 2.00 6.66
CA SER A 122 8.14 2.72 5.92
C SER A 122 9.01 1.78 5.11
N ILE A 123 9.50 2.26 3.97
CA ILE A 123 10.44 1.51 3.12
C ILE A 123 11.64 1.07 3.98
N PRO A 124 11.99 -0.24 4.02
CA PRO A 124 13.14 -0.72 4.76
C PRO A 124 14.44 -0.36 4.02
N THR A 125 15.55 -0.45 4.73
CA THR A 125 16.89 -0.48 4.13
C THR A 125 17.24 -1.91 3.72
N PHE A 126 18.26 -2.09 2.88
CA PHE A 126 18.83 -3.42 2.69
C PHE A 126 19.43 -3.96 3.99
N PRO A 127 19.47 -5.30 4.17
CA PRO A 127 20.23 -5.90 5.25
C PRO A 127 21.68 -5.42 5.17
N SER A 128 22.21 -4.88 6.26
CA SER A 128 23.65 -4.62 6.36
C SER A 128 24.38 -5.96 6.21
N LYS A 129 25.41 -6.01 5.37
CA LYS A 129 26.34 -7.15 5.39
C LYS A 129 26.98 -7.15 6.78
N ALA A 130 26.73 -8.20 7.55
CA ALA A 130 27.44 -8.48 8.80
C ALA A 130 28.94 -8.66 8.52
#